data_AF-A0A6P0Z6Z5-F1
#
_entry.id   AF-A0A6P0Z6Z5-F1
#
_cell.length_a   1.000
_cell.length_b   1.000
_cell.length_c   1.000
_cell.angle_alpha   90.00
_cell.angle_beta   90.00
_cell.angle_gamma   90.00
#
_symmetry.space_group_name_H-M   'P 1'
#
loop_
_entity.id
_entity.type
_entity.pdbx_description
1 polymer ?
#
loop_
_entity_poly.entity_id
_entity_poly.type
_entity_poly.pdbx_seq_one_letter_code
_entity_poly.pdbx_strand_id
1 'polypeptide(L)' 'TIVSTQKEQSLTGVKCLARALTTQVFMSRQGYSPQLRIGVAKGEGGQLEAHAWVESQGQVVIGYLGNLSYFTPLPSLEG' A
#
# COMPACT_ATOMS: atom_id res chain seq x y z
N THR A 1 -25.05 -8.27 5.18
CA THR A 1 -24.03 -8.62 4.16
C THR A 1 -23.50 -7.34 3.56
N ILE A 2 -22.43 -6.79 4.14
CA ILE A 2 -21.73 -5.66 3.54
C ILE A 2 -20.66 -6.23 2.62
N VAL A 3 -21.01 -6.42 1.35
CA VAL A 3 -19.99 -6.64 0.32
C VAL A 3 -19.37 -5.28 0.07
N SER A 4 -18.31 -4.96 0.78
CA SER A 4 -17.47 -3.80 0.51
C SER A 4 -16.78 -4.04 -0.83
N THR A 5 -17.45 -3.72 -1.93
CA THR A 5 -16.86 -3.68 -3.27
C THR A 5 -15.87 -2.52 -3.32
N GLN A 6 -14.66 -2.74 -2.82
CA GLN A 6 -13.56 -1.77 -2.87
C GLN A 6 -12.93 -1.85 -4.26
N LYS A 7 -13.41 -0.94 -5.12
CA LYS A 7 -13.03 -0.72 -6.51
C LYS A 7 -11.51 -0.55 -6.64
N GLU A 8 -10.90 -1.31 -7.56
CA GLU A 8 -9.53 -1.16 -8.03
C GLU A 8 -9.26 0.30 -8.41
N GLN A 9 -8.46 1.00 -7.61
CA GLN A 9 -8.04 2.36 -7.91
C GLN A 9 -6.52 2.48 -7.78
N SER A 10 -5.83 1.86 -8.74
CA SER A 10 -4.57 2.40 -9.24
C SER A 10 -4.89 3.69 -9.98
N LEU A 11 -4.95 4.82 -9.28
CA LEU A 11 -5.18 6.14 -9.89
C LEU A 11 -3.98 7.03 -9.55
N THR A 12 -3.12 7.17 -10.56
CA THR A 12 -1.92 8.02 -10.66
C THR A 12 -0.64 7.42 -10.06
N GLY A 13 0.14 6.75 -10.91
CA GLY A 13 1.39 6.03 -10.62
C GLY A 13 2.58 6.87 -10.14
N VAL A 14 2.35 8.01 -9.49
CA VAL A 14 3.42 8.83 -8.88
C VAL A 14 3.11 9.26 -7.45
N LYS A 15 1.91 8.95 -6.92
CA LYS A 15 1.46 9.43 -5.61
C LYS A 15 1.17 8.32 -4.59
N CYS A 16 1.35 7.05 -4.93
CA CYS A 16 1.05 5.93 -4.01
C CYS A 16 1.85 6.04 -2.71
N LEU A 17 3.16 6.30 -2.80
CA LEU A 17 4.01 6.50 -1.63
C LEU A 17 3.62 7.72 -0.80
N ALA A 18 3.39 8.87 -1.45
CA ALA A 18 2.96 10.09 -0.74
C ALA A 18 1.64 9.89 0.01
N ARG A 19 0.68 9.18 -0.60
CA ARG A 19 -0.61 8.84 0.03
C ARG A 19 -0.44 7.86 1.18
N ALA A 20 0.41 6.85 1.02
CA ALA A 20 0.74 5.87 2.05
C ALA A 20 1.39 6.55 3.26
N LEU A 21 2.40 7.40 3.05
CA LEU A 21 3.05 8.19 4.10
C LEU A 21 2.06 9.13 4.80
N THR A 22 1.25 9.85 4.02
CA THR A 22 0.24 10.77 4.60
C THR A 22 -0.73 10.01 5.50
N THR A 23 -1.16 8.83 5.08
CA THR A 23 -2.09 8.00 5.86
C THR A 23 -1.41 7.43 7.10
N GLN A 24 -0.16 6.97 6.98
CA GLN A 24 0.64 6.51 8.12
C GLN A 24 0.75 7.62 9.18
N VAL A 25 1.19 8.82 8.78
CA VAL A 25 1.33 9.96 9.70
C VAL A 25 -0.01 10.34 10.32
N PHE A 26 -1.08 10.41 9.52
CA PHE A 26 -2.42 10.73 10.00
C PHE A 26 -2.91 9.72 11.04
N MET A 27 -2.80 8.43 10.75
CA MET A 27 -3.24 7.35 11.65
C MET A 27 -2.39 7.29 12.92
N SER A 28 -1.06 7.46 12.82
CA SER A 28 -0.17 7.54 13.99
C SER A 28 -0.56 8.67 14.93
N ARG A 29 -0.94 9.84 14.40
CA ARG A 29 -1.42 10.98 15.20
C ARG A 29 -2.74 10.71 15.92
N GLN A 30 -3.55 9.78 15.41
CA GLN A 30 -4.81 9.36 16.00
C GLN A 30 -4.65 8.18 16.99
N GLY A 31 -3.41 7.76 17.29
CA GLY A 31 -3.12 6.70 18.25
C GLY A 31 -3.12 5.28 17.67
N TYR A 32 -3.20 5.13 16.35
CA TYR A 32 -3.02 3.82 15.70
C TYR A 32 -1.54 3.52 15.45
N SER A 33 -1.21 2.25 15.27
CA SER A 33 0.13 1.80 14.84
C SER A 33 0.09 1.27 13.40
N PRO A 34 -0.08 2.15 12.39
CA PRO A 34 -0.07 1.75 10.98
C PRO A 34 1.34 1.33 10.52
N GLN A 35 1.40 0.29 9.69
CA GLN A 35 2.61 -0.17 9.03
C GLN A 35 2.60 0.30 7.58
N LEU A 36 3.58 1.13 7.20
CA LEU A 36 3.83 1.43 5.80
C LEU A 36 4.49 0.20 5.15
N ARG A 37 3.97 -0.21 4.01
CA ARG A 37 4.52 -1.29 3.19
C ARG A 37 4.86 -0.74 1.81
N ILE A 38 6.03 -1.10 1.32
CA ILE A 38 6.48 -0.80 -0.04
C ILE A 38 6.83 -2.14 -0.66
N GLY A 39 6.34 -2.39 -1.86
CA GLY A 39 6.62 -3.62 -2.59
C GLY A 39 6.96 -3.34 -4.04
N VAL A 40 7.67 -4.30 -4.65
CA VAL A 40 8.02 -4.27 -6.07
C VAL A 40 7.56 -5.53 -6.77
N ALA A 41 7.12 -5.40 -8.02
CA ALA A 41 6.72 -6.49 -8.88
C ALA A 41 7.40 -6.34 -10.25
N LYS A 42 7.53 -7.46 -10.98
CA LYS A 42 7.88 -7.42 -12.40
C LYS A 42 6.57 -7.32 -13.18
N GLY A 43 6.34 -6.18 -13.80
CA GLY A 43 5.21 -5.94 -14.70
C GLY A 43 5.38 -6.63 -16.05
N GLU A 44 4.38 -6.47 -16.91
CA GLU A 44 4.44 -6.98 -18.29
C GLU A 44 5.64 -6.38 -19.04
N GLY A 45 6.31 -7.21 -19.86
CA GLY A 45 7.52 -6.79 -20.58
C GLY A 45 8.78 -6.65 -19.71
N GLY A 46 8.73 -7.06 -18.42
CA GLY A 46 9.89 -7.06 -17.52
C GLY A 46 10.18 -5.71 -16.86
N GLN A 47 9.26 -4.75 -16.98
CA GLN A 47 9.37 -3.46 -16.28
C GLN A 47 9.21 -3.64 -14.77
N LEU A 48 9.97 -2.87 -13.98
CA LEU A 48 9.84 -2.88 -12.53
C LEU A 48 8.68 -1.97 -12.12
N GLU A 49 7.71 -2.51 -11.41
CA GLU A 49 6.57 -1.78 -10.87
C GLU A 49 6.71 -1.66 -9.36
N ALA A 50 6.55 -0.47 -8.82
CA ALA A 50 6.62 -0.20 -7.38
C ALA A 50 5.26 0.26 -6.85
N HIS A 51 4.92 -0.20 -5.65
CA HIS A 51 3.67 0.14 -5.00
C HIS A 51 3.85 0.34 -3.50
N ALA A 52 3.01 1.18 -2.92
CA ALA A 52 3.00 1.45 -1.48
C ALA A 52 1.58 1.38 -0.93
N TRP A 53 1.43 0.72 0.21
CA TRP A 53 0.17 0.55 0.91
C TRP A 53 0.37 0.69 2.42
N VAL A 54 -0.72 0.84 3.16
CA VAL A 54 -0.69 0.92 4.63
C VAL A 54 -1.50 -0.23 5.20
N GLU A 55 -0.93 -0.93 6.16
CA GLU A 55 -1.58 -1.98 6.93
C GLU A 55 -1.82 -1.52 8.36
N SER A 56 -2.93 -1.93 8.97
CA SER A 56 -3.15 -1.78 10.40
C SER A 56 -3.91 -2.99 10.90
N GLN A 57 -3.43 -3.61 11.99
CA GLN A 57 -4.05 -4.82 12.57
C GLN A 57 -4.25 -5.95 11.54
N GLY A 58 -3.28 -6.13 10.64
CA GLY A 58 -3.33 -7.17 9.59
C GLY A 58 -4.29 -6.89 8.43
N GLN A 59 -4.85 -5.68 8.32
CA GLN A 59 -5.76 -5.27 7.26
C GLN A 59 -5.12 -4.15 6.42
N VAL A 60 -5.28 -4.19 5.09
CA VAL A 60 -4.87 -3.10 4.20
C VAL A 60 -5.88 -1.96 4.30
N VAL A 61 -5.42 -0.79 4.76
CA VAL A 61 -6.26 0.41 4.97
C VAL A 61 -6.38 1.23 3.69
N ILE A 62 -5.27 1.41 2.97
CA ILE A 62 -5.21 2.08 1.67
C ILE A 62 -4.19 1.41 0.76
N GLY A 63 -4.32 1.63 -0.55
CA GLY A 63 -3.40 1.06 -1.53
C GLY A 63 -3.64 -0.43 -1.76
N TYR A 64 -4.85 -0.92 -1.53
CA TYR A 64 -5.19 -2.29 -1.94
C TYR A 64 -5.19 -2.40 -3.46
N LEU A 65 -4.57 -3.46 -3.97
CA LEU A 65 -4.64 -3.90 -5.36
C LEU A 65 -5.07 -5.37 -5.35
N GLY A 66 -5.92 -5.78 -6.29
CA GLY A 66 -6.36 -7.19 -6.38
C GLY A 66 -5.20 -8.19 -6.53
N ASN A 67 -4.05 -7.71 -7.00
CA ASN A 67 -2.81 -8.46 -7.17
C ASN A 67 -1.72 -8.08 -6.14
N LEU A 68 -2.07 -7.60 -4.95
CA LEU A 68 -1.08 -7.20 -3.93
C LEU A 68 -0.08 -8.32 -3.60
N SER A 69 -0.50 -9.59 -3.70
CA SER A 69 0.33 -10.78 -3.49
C SER A 69 1.50 -10.92 -4.49
N TYR A 70 1.48 -10.21 -5.62
CA TYR A 70 2.55 -10.22 -6.62
C TYR A 70 3.68 -9.25 -6.29
N PHE A 71 3.47 -8.35 -5.34
CA PHE A 71 4.50 -7.43 -4.88
C PHE A 71 5.33 -8.09 -3.78
N THR A 72 6.63 -8.18 -4.00
CA THR A 72 7.58 -8.57 -2.95
C THR A 72 7.79 -7.36 -2.04
N PRO A 73 7.42 -7.43 -0.75
CA PRO A 73 7.64 -6.33 0.17
C PRO A 73 9.15 -6.11 0.36
N LEU A 74 9.57 -4.85 0.28
CA LEU A 74 10.90 -4.45 0.69
C LEU A 74 11.00 -4.55 2.22
N PRO A 75 12.20 -4.87 2.76
CA PRO A 75 12.41 -4.81 4.20
C PRO A 75 12.09 -3.40 4.69
N SER A 76 11.51 -3.31 5.90
CA SER A 76 11.29 -2.03 6.56
C SER A 76 12.62 -1.29 6.66
N LEU A 77 12.66 -0.05 6.15
CA LEU A 77 13.83 0.80 6.33
C LEU A 77 13.81 1.30 7.77
N GLU A 78 14.63 0.69 8.62
CA GLU A 78 14.91 1.26 9.94
C GLU A 78 15.77 2.51 9.74
N GLY A 79 15.23 3.67 10.13
CA GLY A 79 15.89 4.97 10.06
C GLY A 79 16.44 5.39 11.41
#